data_AF-J3I9C9-F1
#
_entry.id   AF-J3I9C9-F1
#
_cell.length_a   1.000
_cell.length_b   1.000
_cell.length_c   1.000
_cell.angle_alpha   90.00
_cell.angle_beta   90.00
_cell.angle_gamma   90.00
#
_symmetry.space_group_name_H-M   'P 1'
#
loop_
_entity.id
_entity.type
_entity.pdbx_description
1 polymer ?
#
loop_
_entity_poly.entity_id
_entity_poly.type
_entity_poly.pdbx_seq_one_letter_code
_entity_poly.pdbx_strand_id
1 'polypeptide(L)'
;MRCLLFACLLLGSLPSFALDRFQVEGYTLRNGLQMLLKPGTERGHVAIRLVVGVGLDDFGCAEKELPHLLEHLLFSGIDASGEGGLEERMQALGGEWNAFTSNADTTFVIEAPAKNQRKVLDLLLALLTQTHFDDDAIHAAKQVVEREDGGHYTHLQRWLDRQDLGNTASKQLAVELGLKCPERAEVDHLTREQLEKVRKGWYAPNNMTLIVVGDLDRLLPAYLDRAYGALTAIDPTEHPPLPQIQASAAHERNLIHGFVGGGAKLHWLVPEPVLDDQHDVTFDLLKDYLDWALYRQLRLAHSLSYGPWAEREVFGGVGFMSLNADLDRDDVAEAQKVLDELKAGLLKDGLNAETFNRLKQAAIARQAWAVQGNSALADYYWSALGDYENGRFASPVKELQAVTLAQANKAMRELLLQPGYVRIEKPLVSYDQLMWAIAGVLGLLVLSLAAWRFHRRK
;
A
#
# COMPACT_ATOMS: atom_id res chain seq x y z
N MET A 1 20.12 -51.24 -33.28
CA MET A 1 20.26 -50.66 -31.92
C MET A 1 20.31 -49.13 -31.90
N ARG A 2 20.79 -48.43 -32.94
CA ARG A 2 20.82 -46.95 -32.99
C ARG A 2 19.45 -46.27 -33.17
N CYS A 3 18.47 -46.92 -33.80
CA CYS A 3 17.13 -46.34 -33.98
C CYS A 3 16.20 -46.46 -32.75
N LEU A 4 16.50 -47.35 -31.79
CA LEU A 4 15.69 -47.51 -30.57
C LEU A 4 16.01 -46.46 -29.49
N LEU A 5 17.23 -45.90 -29.50
CA LEU A 5 17.64 -44.83 -28.59
C LEU A 5 17.00 -43.47 -28.94
N PHE A 6 16.70 -43.21 -30.22
CA PHE A 6 16.02 -41.98 -30.65
C PHE A 6 14.52 -41.97 -30.29
N ALA A 7 13.87 -43.14 -30.28
CA ALA A 7 12.47 -43.27 -29.87
C ALA A 7 12.27 -43.09 -28.36
N CYS A 8 13.25 -43.49 -27.53
CA CYS A 8 13.19 -43.25 -26.08
C CYS A 8 13.46 -41.78 -25.68
N LEU A 9 14.17 -41.01 -26.51
CA LEU A 9 14.38 -39.57 -26.29
C LEU A 9 13.13 -38.73 -26.61
N LEU A 10 12.23 -39.21 -27.49
CA LEU A 10 10.97 -38.53 -27.83
C LEU A 10 9.83 -38.83 -26.85
N LEU A 11 9.95 -39.88 -26.03
CA LEU A 11 9.00 -40.21 -24.95
C LEU A 11 9.30 -39.46 -23.63
N GLY A 12 10.43 -38.74 -23.56
CA GLY A 12 10.84 -37.96 -22.39
C GLY A 12 10.44 -36.49 -22.41
N SER A 13 9.94 -35.97 -23.53
CA SER A 13 9.38 -34.62 -23.60
C SER A 13 7.90 -34.67 -23.25
N LEU A 14 7.56 -34.97 -22.00
CA LEU A 14 6.31 -34.44 -21.46
C LEU A 14 6.39 -32.93 -21.67
N PRO A 15 5.37 -32.28 -22.24
CA PRO A 15 5.32 -30.83 -22.19
C PRO A 15 5.48 -30.48 -20.71
N SER A 16 6.55 -29.78 -20.37
CA SER A 16 6.58 -29.05 -19.12
C SER A 16 5.38 -28.14 -19.24
N PHE A 17 4.26 -28.50 -18.60
CA PHE A 17 3.15 -27.59 -18.44
C PHE A 17 3.78 -26.44 -17.66
N ALA A 18 4.15 -25.38 -18.37
CA ALA A 18 4.44 -24.12 -17.74
C ALA A 18 3.20 -23.85 -16.90
N LEU A 19 3.36 -23.91 -15.58
CA LEU A 19 2.28 -23.70 -14.64
C LEU A 19 1.71 -22.31 -14.97
N ASP A 20 0.56 -22.28 -15.65
CA ASP A 20 -0.10 -21.03 -15.98
C ASP A 20 -0.49 -20.41 -14.65
N ARG A 21 0.27 -19.40 -14.21
CA ARG A 21 0.03 -18.73 -12.92
C ARG A 21 -1.36 -18.11 -12.87
N PHE A 22 -1.96 -17.79 -14.01
CA PHE A 22 -3.27 -17.16 -14.08
C PHE A 22 -4.43 -18.13 -13.92
N GLN A 23 -4.20 -19.44 -14.05
CA GLN A 23 -5.24 -20.44 -13.83
C GLN A 23 -5.16 -21.01 -12.41
N VAL A 24 -6.26 -21.05 -11.69
CA VAL A 24 -6.35 -21.58 -10.32
C VAL A 24 -7.56 -22.51 -10.21
N GLU A 25 -7.46 -23.55 -9.40
CA GLU A 25 -8.63 -24.36 -9.07
C GLU A 25 -9.44 -23.60 -8.02
N GLY A 26 -10.47 -22.88 -8.47
CA GLY A 26 -11.34 -22.14 -7.59
C GLY A 26 -12.76 -22.69 -7.56
N TYR A 27 -13.34 -22.74 -6.36
CA TYR A 27 -14.72 -23.17 -6.12
C TYR A 27 -15.23 -22.53 -4.82
N THR A 28 -16.53 -22.62 -4.59
CA THR A 28 -17.17 -22.06 -3.40
C THR A 28 -17.78 -23.18 -2.58
N LEU A 29 -17.51 -23.20 -1.28
CA LEU A 29 -18.15 -24.13 -0.36
C LEU A 29 -19.64 -23.79 -0.19
N ARG A 30 -20.43 -24.72 0.35
CA ARG A 30 -21.88 -24.52 0.54
C ARG A 30 -22.22 -23.34 1.46
N ASN A 31 -21.32 -22.98 2.36
CA ASN A 31 -21.45 -21.85 3.28
C ASN A 31 -20.90 -20.53 2.70
N GLY A 32 -20.54 -20.50 1.41
CA GLY A 32 -20.08 -19.29 0.72
C GLY A 32 -18.59 -19.04 0.78
N LEU A 33 -17.79 -19.82 1.53
CA LEU A 33 -16.34 -19.66 1.54
C LEU A 33 -15.74 -19.91 0.16
N GLN A 34 -15.05 -18.90 -0.38
CA GLN A 34 -14.34 -19.03 -1.64
C GLN A 34 -13.01 -19.74 -1.40
N MET A 35 -12.73 -20.75 -2.21
CA MET A 35 -11.51 -21.54 -2.16
C MET A 35 -10.71 -21.31 -3.43
N LEU A 36 -9.41 -21.00 -3.30
CA LEU A 36 -8.47 -20.90 -4.41
C LEU A 36 -7.28 -21.83 -4.15
N LEU A 37 -7.20 -22.94 -4.88
CA LEU A 37 -6.17 -23.95 -4.72
C LEU A 37 -5.23 -23.96 -5.93
N LYS A 38 -3.92 -23.87 -5.66
CA LYS A 38 -2.89 -23.88 -6.71
C LYS A 38 -1.74 -24.80 -6.34
N PRO A 39 -1.48 -25.86 -7.12
CA PRO A 39 -0.22 -26.60 -7.01
C PRO A 39 0.97 -25.66 -7.29
N GLY A 40 1.90 -25.62 -6.34
CA GLY A 40 3.10 -24.78 -6.41
C GLY A 40 4.30 -25.47 -7.06
N THR A 41 5.40 -24.74 -7.23
CA THR A 41 6.65 -25.27 -7.80
C THR A 41 7.63 -25.74 -6.74
N GLU A 42 7.51 -25.23 -5.51
CA GLU A 42 8.42 -25.56 -4.41
C GLU A 42 7.87 -26.74 -3.60
N ARG A 43 8.64 -27.83 -3.53
CA ARG A 43 8.25 -29.06 -2.84
C ARG A 43 8.32 -28.91 -1.33
N GLY A 44 7.39 -29.55 -0.63
CA GLY A 44 7.39 -29.57 0.84
C GLY A 44 6.99 -28.25 1.50
N HIS A 45 6.56 -27.25 0.72
CA HIS A 45 6.16 -25.93 1.18
C HIS A 45 4.70 -25.64 0.80
N VAL A 46 3.97 -24.96 1.68
CA VAL A 46 2.63 -24.43 1.41
C VAL A 46 2.52 -23.00 1.95
N ALA A 47 2.03 -22.10 1.09
CA ALA A 47 1.64 -20.75 1.41
C ALA A 47 0.11 -20.69 1.51
N ILE A 48 -0.41 -20.15 2.60
CA ILE A 48 -1.85 -20.00 2.87
C ILE A 48 -2.15 -18.52 3.07
N ARG A 49 -3.19 -18.02 2.41
CA ARG A 49 -3.78 -16.70 2.68
C ARG A 49 -5.24 -16.90 3.01
N LEU A 50 -5.67 -16.46 4.18
CA LEU A 50 -7.09 -16.30 4.46
C LEU A 50 -7.41 -14.82 4.43
N VAL A 51 -8.11 -14.40 3.38
CA VAL A 51 -8.54 -13.02 3.18
C VAL A 51 -9.93 -12.88 3.75
N VAL A 52 -10.12 -11.96 4.70
CA VAL A 52 -11.42 -11.56 5.21
C VAL A 52 -11.75 -10.21 4.57
N GLY A 53 -12.89 -10.10 3.90
CA GLY A 53 -13.33 -8.89 3.21
C GLY A 53 -13.77 -7.79 4.19
N VAL A 54 -12.86 -7.33 5.04
CA VAL A 54 -13.05 -6.22 5.97
C VAL A 54 -11.74 -5.47 6.15
N GLY A 55 -11.74 -4.17 5.90
CA GLY A 55 -10.56 -3.31 6.03
C GLY A 55 -10.88 -1.99 6.72
N LEU A 56 -9.88 -1.10 6.78
CA LEU A 56 -10.01 0.20 7.45
C LEU A 56 -11.07 1.12 6.81
N ASP A 57 -11.38 0.96 5.52
CA ASP A 57 -12.36 1.81 4.83
C ASP A 57 -13.82 1.38 5.04
N ASP A 58 -14.05 0.24 5.70
CA ASP A 58 -15.39 -0.21 6.12
C ASP A 58 -15.92 0.51 7.37
N PHE A 59 -15.08 1.33 7.99
CA PHE A 59 -15.39 2.00 9.26
C PHE A 59 -15.18 3.51 9.17
N GLY A 60 -16.04 4.25 9.88
CA GLY A 60 -15.88 5.69 10.05
C GLY A 60 -14.66 6.03 10.91
N CYS A 61 -14.18 7.27 10.88
CA CYS A 61 -12.94 7.67 11.55
C CYS A 61 -12.85 7.32 13.04
N ALA A 62 -13.97 7.32 13.77
CA ALA A 62 -13.99 6.94 15.18
C ALA A 62 -13.82 5.43 15.42
N GLU A 63 -14.15 4.59 14.44
CA GLU A 63 -14.12 3.13 14.55
C GLU A 63 -13.08 2.51 13.60
N LYS A 64 -12.24 3.34 12.97
CA LYS A 64 -11.35 2.97 11.86
C LYS A 64 -10.35 1.87 12.22
N GLU A 65 -9.90 1.81 13.48
CA GLU A 65 -8.96 0.78 13.97
C GLU A 65 -9.65 -0.53 14.39
N LEU A 66 -10.99 -0.67 14.31
CA LEU A 66 -11.65 -1.91 14.73
C LEU A 66 -11.15 -3.18 14.03
N PRO A 67 -10.96 -3.25 12.70
CA PRO A 67 -10.50 -4.47 12.04
C PRO A 67 -9.06 -4.80 12.43
N HIS A 68 -8.19 -3.78 12.54
CA HIS A 68 -6.80 -3.94 12.93
C HIS A 68 -6.65 -4.36 14.40
N LEU A 69 -7.41 -3.74 15.32
CA LEU A 69 -7.43 -4.16 16.72
C LEU A 69 -7.97 -5.59 16.88
N LEU A 70 -8.97 -5.96 16.09
CA LEU A 70 -9.50 -7.32 16.08
C LEU A 70 -8.46 -8.33 15.57
N GLU A 71 -7.69 -7.97 14.54
CA GLU A 71 -6.57 -8.77 14.04
C GLU A 71 -5.60 -9.10 15.18
N HIS A 72 -5.07 -8.10 15.90
CA HIS A 72 -4.20 -8.31 17.06
C HIS A 72 -4.86 -9.15 18.15
N LEU A 73 -6.13 -8.85 18.44
CA LEU A 73 -6.86 -9.57 19.47
C LEU A 73 -7.03 -11.05 19.12
N LEU A 74 -7.15 -11.41 17.85
CA LEU A 74 -7.24 -12.81 17.43
C LEU A 74 -5.95 -13.60 17.74
N PHE A 75 -4.79 -12.93 17.77
CA PHE A 75 -3.50 -13.52 18.16
C PHE A 75 -3.28 -13.57 19.67
N SER A 76 -4.18 -13.05 20.51
CA SER A 76 -4.02 -13.06 21.96
C SER A 76 -4.03 -14.47 22.59
N GLY A 77 -4.48 -15.48 21.84
CA GLY A 77 -4.46 -16.89 22.22
C GLY A 77 -5.84 -17.55 22.22
N ILE A 78 -5.85 -18.88 22.01
CA ILE A 78 -7.06 -19.72 21.97
C ILE A 78 -7.36 -20.44 23.28
N ASP A 79 -6.43 -20.39 24.24
CA ASP A 79 -6.54 -21.01 25.56
C ASP A 79 -5.67 -20.24 26.58
N ALA A 80 -5.58 -20.76 27.81
CA ALA A 80 -4.84 -20.11 28.90
C ALA A 80 -3.32 -19.95 28.67
N SER A 81 -2.76 -20.55 27.61
CA SER A 81 -1.36 -20.33 27.22
C SER A 81 -1.12 -18.99 26.50
N GLY A 82 -2.20 -18.28 26.14
CA GLY A 82 -2.15 -16.97 25.51
C GLY A 82 -1.41 -16.96 24.17
N GLU A 83 -0.95 -15.77 23.76
CA GLU A 83 -0.18 -15.54 22.54
C GLU A 83 1.08 -16.41 22.47
N GLY A 84 1.82 -16.54 23.58
CA GLY A 84 3.05 -17.34 23.64
C GLY A 84 2.81 -18.82 23.31
N GLY A 85 1.77 -19.43 23.87
CA GLY A 85 1.45 -20.82 23.55
C GLY A 85 0.84 -21.01 22.17
N LEU A 86 0.20 -19.98 21.62
CA LEU A 86 -0.26 -19.96 20.25
C LEU A 86 0.93 -20.00 19.27
N GLU A 87 1.95 -19.18 19.54
CA GLU A 87 3.21 -19.13 18.79
C GLU A 87 4.01 -20.44 18.90
N GLU A 88 4.14 -21.02 20.11
CA GLU A 88 4.78 -22.32 20.32
C GLU A 88 4.13 -23.45 19.48
N ARG A 89 2.80 -23.42 19.32
CA ARG A 89 2.07 -24.37 18.47
C ARG A 89 2.42 -24.21 17.00
N MET A 90 2.48 -22.97 16.51
CA MET A 90 2.87 -22.70 15.11
C MET A 90 4.32 -23.14 14.85
N GLN A 91 5.24 -22.80 15.76
CA GLN A 91 6.65 -23.22 15.70
C GLN A 91 6.81 -24.74 15.73
N ALA A 92 6.02 -25.46 16.53
CA ALA A 92 6.03 -26.92 16.57
C ALA A 92 5.57 -27.56 15.24
N LEU A 93 4.77 -26.86 14.45
CA LEU A 93 4.41 -27.25 13.08
C LEU A 93 5.47 -26.84 12.06
N GLY A 94 6.50 -26.10 12.47
CA GLY A 94 7.54 -25.54 11.63
C GLY A 94 7.03 -24.46 10.69
N GLY A 95 5.84 -23.91 10.97
CA GLY A 95 5.26 -22.81 10.21
C GLY A 95 5.58 -21.47 10.84
N GLU A 96 5.27 -20.43 10.09
CA GLU A 96 5.29 -19.04 10.50
C GLU A 96 4.01 -18.39 10.01
N TRP A 97 3.55 -17.37 10.72
CA TRP A 97 2.36 -16.64 10.37
C TRP A 97 2.49 -15.16 10.65
N ASN A 98 1.66 -14.40 9.97
CA ASN A 98 1.44 -12.99 10.22
C ASN A 98 -0.01 -12.66 9.83
N ALA A 99 -0.45 -11.46 10.13
CA ALA A 99 -1.65 -10.90 9.54
C ALA A 99 -1.42 -9.45 9.16
N PHE A 100 -2.28 -8.96 8.26
CA PHE A 100 -2.23 -7.59 7.78
C PHE A 100 -3.64 -7.08 7.56
N THR A 101 -3.95 -5.94 8.17
CA THR A 101 -5.16 -5.18 7.89
C THR A 101 -4.84 -4.05 6.92
N SER A 102 -5.39 -4.16 5.70
CA SER A 102 -5.32 -3.15 4.65
C SER A 102 -6.53 -2.21 4.72
N ASN A 103 -6.61 -1.25 3.78
CA ASN A 103 -7.83 -0.45 3.65
C ASN A 103 -9.05 -1.28 3.21
N ALA A 104 -8.84 -2.38 2.48
CA ALA A 104 -9.90 -3.17 1.84
C ALA A 104 -10.17 -4.53 2.50
N ASP A 105 -9.19 -5.09 3.21
CA ASP A 105 -9.26 -6.47 3.70
C ASP A 105 -8.33 -6.72 4.90
N THR A 106 -8.59 -7.81 5.62
CA THR A 106 -7.72 -8.31 6.69
C THR A 106 -7.28 -9.72 6.32
N THR A 107 -5.99 -9.95 6.19
CA THR A 107 -5.46 -11.20 5.64
C THR A 107 -4.47 -11.88 6.59
N PHE A 108 -4.73 -13.17 6.87
CA PHE A 108 -3.80 -14.04 7.59
C PHE A 108 -2.87 -14.72 6.59
N VAL A 109 -1.58 -14.52 6.79
CA VAL A 109 -0.48 -14.97 5.93
C VAL A 109 0.25 -16.07 6.66
N ILE A 110 0.27 -17.28 6.11
CA ILE A 110 0.92 -18.43 6.75
C ILE A 110 1.81 -19.15 5.75
N GLU A 111 3.04 -19.45 6.17
CA GLU A 111 3.98 -20.31 5.45
C GLU A 111 4.26 -21.55 6.30
N ALA A 112 4.21 -22.74 5.71
CA ALA A 112 4.41 -23.96 6.47
C ALA A 112 4.97 -25.13 5.65
N PRO A 113 5.55 -26.15 6.32
CA PRO A 113 5.84 -27.43 5.70
C PRO A 113 4.54 -28.08 5.23
N ALA A 114 4.46 -28.45 3.95
CA ALA A 114 3.27 -29.02 3.32
C ALA A 114 2.70 -30.25 4.06
N LYS A 115 3.56 -31.05 4.70
CA LYS A 115 3.16 -32.20 5.54
C LYS A 115 2.26 -31.82 6.72
N ASN A 116 2.30 -30.57 7.16
CA ASN A 116 1.57 -30.03 8.30
C ASN A 116 0.39 -29.13 7.89
N GLN A 117 0.11 -28.97 6.59
CA GLN A 117 -0.91 -28.04 6.05
C GLN A 117 -2.27 -28.12 6.77
N ARG A 118 -2.78 -29.33 7.05
CA ARG A 118 -4.05 -29.53 7.76
C ARG A 118 -4.01 -29.06 9.21
N LYS A 119 -2.91 -29.32 9.93
CA LYS A 119 -2.75 -28.90 11.33
C LYS A 119 -2.63 -27.39 11.46
N VAL A 120 -1.97 -26.76 10.49
CA VAL A 120 -1.87 -25.30 10.40
C VAL A 120 -3.25 -24.69 10.12
N LEU A 121 -4.01 -25.27 9.21
CA LEU A 121 -5.40 -24.86 8.94
C LEU A 121 -6.33 -25.10 10.14
N ASP A 122 -6.13 -26.17 10.91
CA ASP A 122 -6.85 -26.40 12.17
C ASP A 122 -6.53 -25.30 13.20
N LEU A 123 -5.26 -24.89 13.31
CA LEU A 123 -4.83 -23.83 14.21
C LEU A 123 -5.40 -22.47 13.78
N LEU A 124 -5.38 -22.14 12.49
CA LEU A 124 -6.03 -20.94 11.95
C LEU A 124 -7.53 -20.93 12.24
N LEU A 125 -8.22 -22.06 12.03
CA LEU A 125 -9.64 -22.18 12.33
C LEU A 125 -9.92 -21.97 13.83
N ALA A 126 -9.08 -22.52 14.70
CA ALA A 126 -9.18 -22.31 16.15
C ALA A 126 -8.96 -20.84 16.52
N LEU A 127 -7.97 -20.17 15.92
CA LEU A 127 -7.73 -18.73 16.10
C LEU A 127 -8.99 -17.91 15.78
N LEU A 128 -9.63 -18.16 14.64
CA LEU A 128 -10.83 -17.40 14.23
C LEU A 128 -12.06 -17.69 15.11
N THR A 129 -12.19 -18.91 15.63
CA THR A 129 -13.44 -19.38 16.27
C THR A 129 -13.37 -19.55 17.79
N GLN A 130 -12.17 -19.70 18.36
CA GLN A 130 -11.96 -20.04 19.77
C GLN A 130 -11.23 -18.95 20.56
N THR A 131 -10.60 -17.96 19.91
CA THR A 131 -9.98 -16.85 20.63
C THR A 131 -11.02 -16.14 21.53
N HIS A 132 -10.68 -16.03 22.81
CA HIS A 132 -11.54 -15.44 23.83
C HIS A 132 -11.21 -13.96 24.01
N PHE A 133 -12.22 -13.10 23.96
CA PHE A 133 -12.06 -11.68 24.19
C PHE A 133 -12.31 -11.41 25.67
N ASP A 134 -11.27 -11.28 26.47
CA ASP A 134 -11.37 -10.74 27.82
C ASP A 134 -10.77 -9.33 27.89
N ASP A 135 -11.08 -8.62 28.98
CA ASP A 135 -10.71 -7.21 29.11
C ASP A 135 -9.19 -7.01 29.17
N ASP A 136 -8.46 -8.00 29.71
CA ASP A 136 -7.00 -7.97 29.81
C ASP A 136 -6.36 -8.12 28.41
N ALA A 137 -6.83 -9.06 27.60
CA ALA A 137 -6.38 -9.28 26.22
C ALA A 137 -6.69 -8.06 25.33
N ILE A 138 -7.89 -7.48 25.47
CA ILE A 138 -8.26 -6.26 24.73
C ILE A 138 -7.34 -5.11 25.13
N HIS A 139 -7.10 -4.91 26.42
CA HIS A 139 -6.22 -3.84 26.89
C HIS A 139 -4.77 -4.05 26.41
N ALA A 140 -4.26 -5.28 26.45
CA ALA A 140 -2.94 -5.61 25.92
C ALA A 140 -2.84 -5.33 24.41
N ALA A 141 -3.84 -5.75 23.63
CA ALA A 141 -3.89 -5.51 22.18
C ALA A 141 -3.91 -4.01 21.87
N LYS A 142 -4.73 -3.21 22.58
CA LYS A 142 -4.75 -1.75 22.43
C LYS A 142 -3.37 -1.14 22.66
N GLN A 143 -2.67 -1.54 23.72
CA GLN A 143 -1.34 -1.02 24.02
C GLN A 143 -0.29 -1.38 22.95
N VAL A 144 -0.43 -2.54 22.29
CA VAL A 144 0.44 -2.93 21.18
C VAL A 144 0.18 -2.03 19.98
N VAL A 145 -1.08 -1.92 19.54
CA VAL A 145 -1.47 -1.06 18.41
C VAL A 145 -1.05 0.41 18.65
N GLU A 146 -1.27 0.93 19.86
CA GLU A 146 -0.81 2.28 20.20
C GLU A 146 0.70 2.47 20.04
N ARG A 147 1.50 1.48 20.46
CA ARG A 147 2.97 1.50 20.33
C ARG A 147 3.42 1.37 18.89
N GLU A 148 2.73 0.57 18.08
CA GLU A 148 3.05 0.36 16.67
C GLU A 148 2.94 1.66 15.87
N ASP A 149 1.89 2.46 16.06
CA ASP A 149 1.85 3.79 15.43
C ASP A 149 2.60 4.89 16.21
N GLY A 150 3.62 4.50 16.98
CA GLY A 150 4.62 5.41 17.54
C GLY A 150 4.36 5.87 18.98
N GLY A 151 3.45 5.18 19.69
CA GLY A 151 3.03 5.50 21.06
C GLY A 151 1.81 6.42 21.12
N HIS A 152 1.47 6.84 22.34
CA HIS A 152 0.27 7.65 22.59
C HIS A 152 0.22 8.91 21.72
N TYR A 153 -0.95 9.13 21.14
CA TYR A 153 -1.21 10.27 20.27
C TYR A 153 -1.28 11.59 21.06
N THR A 154 -0.12 12.20 21.26
CA THR A 154 0.03 13.38 22.12
C THR A 154 -0.73 14.59 21.57
N HIS A 155 -1.09 15.53 22.46
CA HIS A 155 -1.68 16.81 22.04
C HIS A 155 -0.80 17.59 21.06
N LEU A 156 0.53 17.49 21.18
CA LEU A 156 1.46 18.13 20.25
C LEU A 156 1.38 17.49 18.87
N GLN A 157 1.37 16.17 18.78
CA GLN A 157 1.28 15.46 17.50
C GLN A 157 -0.06 15.73 16.82
N ARG A 158 -1.17 15.69 17.58
CA ARG A 158 -2.49 16.10 17.08
C ARG A 158 -2.51 17.54 16.58
N TRP A 159 -1.83 18.45 17.29
CA TRP A 159 -1.68 19.82 16.82
C TRP A 159 -0.85 19.90 15.53
N LEU A 160 0.26 19.16 15.42
CA LEU A 160 1.10 19.12 14.22
C LEU A 160 0.36 18.54 13.01
N ASP A 161 -0.41 17.47 13.19
CA ASP A 161 -1.20 16.85 12.12
C ASP A 161 -2.31 17.79 11.65
N ARG A 162 -2.98 18.50 12.57
CA ARG A 162 -3.93 19.56 12.23
C ARG A 162 -3.30 20.77 11.53
N GLN A 163 -1.97 20.95 11.65
CA GLN A 163 -1.21 21.97 10.93
C GLN A 163 -0.56 21.42 9.65
N ASP A 164 -0.86 20.18 9.27
CA ASP A 164 -0.32 19.48 8.10
C ASP A 164 1.21 19.26 8.13
N LEU A 165 1.83 19.37 9.31
CA LEU A 165 3.28 19.29 9.51
C LEU A 165 3.77 17.85 9.74
N GLY A 166 2.87 16.92 10.08
CA GLY A 166 3.17 15.49 10.27
C GLY A 166 2.80 14.59 9.09
N ASN A 167 2.01 15.08 8.15
CA ASN A 167 1.48 14.31 7.02
C ASN A 167 2.34 14.46 5.75
N THR A 168 2.41 13.40 4.94
CA THR A 168 2.90 13.50 3.56
C THR A 168 2.01 14.44 2.74
N ALA A 169 2.54 14.95 1.62
CA ALA A 169 1.81 15.85 0.74
C ALA A 169 0.46 15.27 0.28
N SER A 170 0.47 13.99 -0.11
CA SER A 170 -0.72 13.25 -0.54
C SER A 170 -1.72 13.01 0.59
N LYS A 171 -1.26 12.63 1.79
CA LYS A 171 -2.13 12.45 2.96
C LYS A 171 -2.80 13.76 3.36
N GLN A 172 -2.07 14.88 3.39
CA GLN A 172 -2.67 16.20 3.63
C GLN A 172 -3.78 16.46 2.60
N LEU A 173 -3.46 16.34 1.31
CA LEU A 173 -4.41 16.64 0.25
C LEU A 173 -5.66 15.74 0.36
N ALA A 174 -5.48 14.46 0.65
CA ALA A 174 -6.58 13.53 0.86
C ALA A 174 -7.48 13.94 2.04
N VAL A 175 -6.90 14.44 3.14
CA VAL A 175 -7.67 14.99 4.26
C VAL A 175 -8.43 16.26 3.85
N GLU A 176 -7.78 17.21 3.18
CA GLU A 176 -8.42 18.46 2.73
C GLU A 176 -9.58 18.21 1.75
N LEU A 177 -9.47 17.16 0.92
CA LEU A 177 -10.51 16.77 -0.04
C LEU A 177 -11.62 15.89 0.57
N GLY A 178 -11.50 15.50 1.84
CA GLY A 178 -12.46 14.66 2.55
C GLY A 178 -12.36 13.16 2.23
N LEU A 179 -11.23 12.72 1.68
CA LEU A 179 -10.98 11.33 1.29
C LEU A 179 -10.36 10.50 2.43
N LYS A 180 -9.76 11.17 3.42
CA LYS A 180 -9.08 10.52 4.55
C LYS A 180 -9.44 11.19 5.87
N CYS A 181 -9.44 10.41 6.94
CA CYS A 181 -9.63 10.93 8.30
C CYS A 181 -8.53 11.92 8.68
N PRO A 182 -8.89 13.07 9.29
CA PRO A 182 -7.95 14.15 9.59
C PRO A 182 -6.98 13.84 10.73
N GLU A 183 -7.41 13.01 11.67
CA GLU A 183 -6.62 12.61 12.83
C GLU A 183 -6.35 11.11 12.75
N ARG A 184 -5.25 10.68 13.38
CA ARG A 184 -4.98 9.26 13.64
C ARG A 184 -6.15 8.69 14.45
N ALA A 185 -6.63 7.52 14.05
CA ALA A 185 -7.68 6.84 14.78
C ALA A 185 -7.15 6.31 16.11
N GLU A 186 -7.99 6.38 17.15
CA GLU A 186 -7.63 5.98 18.51
C GLU A 186 -8.29 4.65 18.86
N VAL A 187 -7.61 3.82 19.65
CA VAL A 187 -8.11 2.51 20.07
C VAL A 187 -8.72 2.50 21.47
N ASP A 188 -8.43 3.53 22.29
CA ASP A 188 -8.79 3.56 23.71
C ASP A 188 -10.30 3.45 23.97
N HIS A 189 -11.12 4.14 23.18
CA HIS A 189 -12.58 4.12 23.33
C HIS A 189 -13.26 2.89 22.71
N LEU A 190 -12.53 2.07 21.96
CA LEU A 190 -13.11 0.89 21.29
C LEU A 190 -13.50 -0.17 22.33
N THR A 191 -14.70 -0.71 22.21
CA THR A 191 -15.30 -1.60 23.20
C THR A 191 -15.27 -3.07 22.76
N ARG A 192 -15.31 -3.98 23.73
CA ARG A 192 -15.48 -5.41 23.48
C ARG A 192 -16.71 -5.72 22.62
N GLU A 193 -17.81 -5.00 22.85
CA GLU A 193 -19.05 -5.20 22.08
C GLU A 193 -18.86 -4.87 20.60
N GLN A 194 -18.13 -3.78 20.28
CA GLN A 194 -17.80 -3.43 18.90
C GLN A 194 -16.91 -4.51 18.25
N LEU A 195 -15.89 -5.00 18.96
CA LEU A 195 -15.01 -6.08 18.46
C LEU A 195 -15.78 -7.38 18.19
N GLU A 196 -16.66 -7.79 19.11
CA GLU A 196 -17.54 -8.94 18.92
C GLU A 196 -18.51 -8.75 17.75
N LYS A 197 -19.02 -7.53 17.57
CA LYS A 197 -19.87 -7.19 16.43
C LYS A 197 -19.10 -7.32 15.11
N VAL A 198 -17.85 -6.85 15.06
CA VAL A 198 -17.00 -6.99 13.87
C VAL A 198 -16.71 -8.45 13.58
N ARG A 199 -16.30 -9.22 14.59
CA ARG A 199 -16.08 -10.68 14.44
C ARG A 199 -17.31 -11.38 13.88
N LYS A 200 -18.49 -11.13 14.45
CA LYS A 200 -19.75 -11.77 14.01
C LYS A 200 -20.22 -11.31 12.63
N GLY A 201 -19.98 -10.06 12.27
CA GLY A 201 -20.49 -9.43 11.04
C GLY A 201 -19.56 -9.56 9.83
N TRP A 202 -18.27 -9.83 10.04
CA TRP A 202 -17.27 -9.83 8.96
C TRP A 202 -16.47 -11.14 8.87
N TYR A 203 -16.20 -11.83 9.98
CA TYR A 203 -15.44 -13.08 10.00
C TYR A 203 -16.35 -14.28 9.75
N ALA A 204 -17.01 -14.28 8.60
CA ALA A 204 -17.95 -15.29 8.15
C ALA A 204 -17.51 -15.91 6.82
N PRO A 205 -17.80 -17.20 6.58
CA PRO A 205 -17.29 -17.92 5.41
C PRO A 205 -17.62 -17.22 4.09
N ASN A 206 -18.83 -16.70 3.94
CA ASN A 206 -19.29 -16.00 2.75
C ASN A 206 -18.70 -14.59 2.56
N ASN A 207 -17.83 -14.13 3.46
CA ASN A 207 -17.01 -12.92 3.31
C ASN A 207 -15.50 -13.25 3.35
N MET A 208 -15.14 -14.52 3.18
CA MET A 208 -13.76 -14.98 3.24
C MET A 208 -13.34 -15.69 1.95
N THR A 209 -12.05 -15.56 1.63
CA THR A 209 -11.40 -16.32 0.57
C THR A 209 -10.16 -17.00 1.13
N LEU A 210 -10.12 -18.33 1.04
CA LEU A 210 -8.99 -19.15 1.45
C LEU A 210 -8.17 -19.57 0.22
N ILE A 211 -6.96 -19.02 0.12
CA ILE A 211 -5.98 -19.26 -0.93
C ILE A 211 -4.93 -20.21 -0.39
N VAL A 212 -4.67 -21.32 -1.10
CA VAL A 212 -3.63 -22.29 -0.72
C VAL A 212 -2.77 -22.62 -1.93
N VAL A 213 -1.49 -22.28 -1.85
CA VAL A 213 -0.50 -22.48 -2.91
C VAL A 213 0.64 -23.37 -2.43
N GLY A 214 0.93 -24.47 -3.13
CA GLY A 214 2.09 -25.30 -2.79
C GLY A 214 1.94 -26.78 -3.08
N ASP A 215 2.60 -27.61 -2.28
CA ASP A 215 2.53 -29.07 -2.36
C ASP A 215 1.25 -29.58 -1.66
N LEU A 216 0.13 -29.49 -2.37
CA LEU A 216 -1.21 -29.71 -1.82
C LEU A 216 -1.50 -31.19 -1.56
N ASP A 217 -2.05 -31.49 -0.38
CA ASP A 217 -2.56 -32.83 -0.05
C ASP A 217 -3.77 -33.14 -0.96
N ARG A 218 -3.79 -34.32 -1.56
CA ARG A 218 -4.90 -34.78 -2.40
C ARG A 218 -6.25 -34.79 -1.66
N LEU A 219 -6.23 -34.98 -0.34
CA LEU A 219 -7.42 -34.98 0.52
C LEU A 219 -7.77 -33.58 1.06
N LEU A 220 -7.00 -32.54 0.71
CA LEU A 220 -7.20 -31.18 1.20
C LEU A 220 -8.61 -30.65 0.89
N PRO A 221 -9.17 -30.76 -0.33
CA PRO A 221 -10.52 -30.26 -0.62
C PRO A 221 -11.61 -30.89 0.27
N ALA A 222 -11.55 -32.22 0.49
CA ALA A 222 -12.50 -32.92 1.35
C ALA A 222 -12.33 -32.56 2.83
N TYR A 223 -11.11 -32.28 3.27
CA TYR A 223 -10.84 -31.76 4.61
C TYR A 223 -11.43 -30.36 4.78
N LEU A 224 -11.22 -29.46 3.81
CA LEU A 224 -11.72 -28.09 3.83
C LEU A 224 -13.25 -28.03 3.85
N ASP A 225 -13.92 -28.82 3.01
CA ASP A 225 -15.38 -28.92 3.00
C ASP A 225 -15.94 -29.35 4.37
N ARG A 226 -15.26 -30.27 5.06
CA ARG A 226 -15.68 -30.72 6.39
C ARG A 226 -15.35 -29.72 7.50
N ALA A 227 -14.15 -29.14 7.50
CA ALA A 227 -13.65 -28.29 8.58
C ALA A 227 -14.16 -26.85 8.44
N TYR A 228 -13.90 -26.22 7.30
CA TYR A 228 -14.28 -24.84 7.02
C TYR A 228 -15.71 -24.72 6.52
N GLY A 229 -16.24 -25.74 5.84
CA GLY A 229 -17.66 -25.79 5.44
C GLY A 229 -18.65 -25.90 6.62
N ALA A 230 -18.16 -26.22 7.82
CA ALA A 230 -18.95 -26.21 9.05
C ALA A 230 -19.14 -24.81 9.67
N LEU A 231 -18.41 -23.80 9.19
CA LEU A 231 -18.61 -22.42 9.62
C LEU A 231 -20.00 -21.93 9.22
N THR A 232 -20.61 -21.16 10.12
CA THR A 232 -21.96 -20.60 9.91
C THR A 232 -21.86 -19.37 9.02
N ALA A 233 -22.55 -19.40 7.88
CA ALA A 233 -22.72 -18.21 7.03
C ALA A 233 -23.66 -17.20 7.70
N ILE A 234 -23.48 -15.94 7.36
CA ILE A 234 -24.34 -14.83 7.82
C ILE A 234 -24.90 -14.08 6.62
N ASP A 235 -25.84 -13.16 6.84
CA ASP A 235 -26.12 -12.14 5.82
C ASP A 235 -24.93 -11.17 5.76
N PRO A 236 -24.27 -10.99 4.59
CA PRO A 236 -23.09 -10.14 4.48
C PRO A 236 -23.36 -8.72 4.98
N THR A 237 -22.41 -8.17 5.73
CA THR A 237 -22.42 -6.73 6.04
C THR A 237 -22.16 -5.97 4.74
N GLU A 238 -22.99 -4.96 4.44
CA GLU A 238 -22.77 -4.12 3.26
C GLU A 238 -21.56 -3.20 3.47
N HIS A 239 -20.65 -3.20 2.51
CA HIS A 239 -19.55 -2.24 2.49
C HIS A 239 -20.09 -0.81 2.30
N PRO A 240 -19.64 0.17 3.10
CA PRO A 240 -19.95 1.57 2.82
C PRO A 240 -19.33 2.00 1.49
N PRO A 241 -19.94 2.97 0.77
CA PRO A 241 -19.34 3.49 -0.44
C PRO A 241 -18.03 4.20 -0.13
N LEU A 242 -17.01 3.97 -0.97
CA LEU A 242 -15.72 4.64 -0.80
C LEU A 242 -15.87 6.17 -0.89
N PRO A 243 -15.14 6.94 -0.04
CA PRO A 243 -15.13 8.38 -0.11
C PRO A 243 -14.77 8.91 -1.50
N GLN A 244 -15.48 9.96 -1.93
CA GLN A 244 -15.23 10.71 -3.16
C GLN A 244 -14.87 12.15 -2.81
N ILE A 245 -14.27 12.91 -3.73
CA ILE A 245 -13.92 14.31 -3.47
C ILE A 245 -15.20 15.10 -3.17
N GLN A 246 -15.32 15.60 -1.94
CA GLN A 246 -16.48 16.38 -1.48
C GLN A 246 -16.09 17.82 -1.10
N ALA A 247 -14.81 18.08 -0.87
CA ALA A 247 -14.29 19.38 -0.46
C ALA A 247 -13.27 19.93 -1.46
N SER A 248 -12.86 21.18 -1.25
CA SER A 248 -11.84 21.86 -2.05
C SER A 248 -10.57 22.07 -1.24
N ALA A 249 -9.42 21.81 -1.85
CA ALA A 249 -8.10 22.09 -1.29
C ALA A 249 -7.47 23.34 -1.93
N ALA A 250 -6.53 23.97 -1.22
CA ALA A 250 -5.79 25.11 -1.77
C ALA A 250 -4.84 24.64 -2.88
N HIS A 251 -4.85 25.31 -4.05
CA HIS A 251 -3.99 24.93 -5.18
C HIS A 251 -2.50 25.03 -4.89
N GLU A 252 -2.08 25.95 -4.01
CA GLU A 252 -0.69 26.06 -3.58
C GLU A 252 -0.62 26.19 -2.06
N ARG A 253 0.26 25.39 -1.45
CA ARG A 253 0.57 25.37 -0.02
C ARG A 253 2.07 25.51 0.18
N ASN A 254 2.47 26.52 0.96
CA ASN A 254 3.85 26.68 1.44
C ASN A 254 3.90 26.33 2.93
N LEU A 255 4.56 25.24 3.29
CA LEU A 255 4.71 24.80 4.66
C LEU A 255 6.13 25.06 5.16
N ILE A 256 6.21 25.54 6.41
CA ILE A 256 7.48 25.75 7.09
C ILE A 256 7.87 24.45 7.80
N HIS A 257 8.90 23.79 7.31
CA HIS A 257 9.43 22.57 7.91
C HIS A 257 10.85 22.81 8.44
N GLY A 258 10.96 22.95 9.77
CA GLY A 258 12.20 23.32 10.46
C GLY A 258 12.46 24.83 10.52
N PHE A 259 13.33 25.25 11.44
CA PHE A 259 13.64 26.66 11.67
C PHE A 259 14.75 27.16 10.73
N VAL A 260 15.83 26.39 10.57
CA VAL A 260 17.00 26.74 9.73
C VAL A 260 17.37 25.54 8.87
N GLY A 261 17.58 25.75 7.58
CA GLY A 261 18.11 24.72 6.69
C GLY A 261 18.27 25.20 5.24
N GLY A 262 18.94 24.39 4.43
CA GLY A 262 19.21 24.66 3.01
C GLY A 262 18.34 23.87 2.04
N GLY A 263 17.63 22.83 2.49
CA GLY A 263 16.80 21.99 1.62
C GLY A 263 15.35 22.46 1.52
N ALA A 264 14.66 21.96 0.50
CA ALA A 264 13.22 22.10 0.30
C ALA A 264 12.65 20.85 -0.37
N LYS A 265 11.34 20.66 -0.28
CA LYS A 265 10.60 19.64 -1.04
C LYS A 265 9.54 20.29 -1.88
N LEU A 266 9.39 19.80 -3.11
CA LEU A 266 8.35 20.21 -4.04
C LEU A 266 7.51 18.98 -4.41
N HIS A 267 6.21 19.11 -4.25
CA HIS A 267 5.23 18.08 -4.61
C HIS A 267 4.18 18.71 -5.52
N TRP A 268 3.95 18.11 -6.68
CA TRP A 268 2.84 18.46 -7.56
C TRP A 268 1.91 17.26 -7.71
N LEU A 269 0.70 17.35 -7.16
CA LEU A 269 -0.26 16.27 -7.06
C LEU A 269 -1.48 16.54 -7.95
N VAL A 270 -1.97 15.51 -8.61
CA VAL A 270 -3.10 15.60 -9.53
C VAL A 270 -4.00 14.38 -9.33
N PRO A 271 -5.33 14.56 -9.13
CA PRO A 271 -6.23 13.43 -9.08
C PRO A 271 -6.34 12.76 -10.47
N GLU A 272 -6.34 11.44 -10.47
CA GLU A 272 -6.39 10.64 -11.69
C GLU A 272 -7.79 10.68 -12.29
N PRO A 273 -7.92 10.99 -13.60
CA PRO A 273 -9.20 10.88 -14.28
C PRO A 273 -9.58 9.40 -14.43
N VAL A 274 -10.87 9.10 -14.24
CA VAL A 274 -11.41 7.75 -14.43
C VAL A 274 -11.38 7.39 -15.91
N LEU A 275 -10.90 6.18 -16.22
CA LEU A 275 -10.86 5.63 -17.57
C LEU A 275 -11.77 4.40 -17.64
N ASP A 276 -12.48 4.22 -18.75
CA ASP A 276 -13.40 3.10 -18.93
C ASP A 276 -12.66 1.75 -19.09
N ASP A 277 -11.48 1.76 -19.71
CA ASP A 277 -10.71 0.56 -20.04
C ASP A 277 -9.25 0.68 -19.57
N GLN A 278 -8.72 -0.41 -18.99
CA GLN A 278 -7.30 -0.56 -18.66
C GLN A 278 -6.76 0.61 -17.81
N HIS A 279 -7.58 1.10 -16.87
CA HIS A 279 -7.28 2.28 -16.06
C HIS A 279 -5.94 2.16 -15.34
N ASP A 280 -5.78 1.14 -14.48
CA ASP A 280 -4.59 1.00 -13.64
C ASP A 280 -3.31 0.79 -14.44
N VAL A 281 -3.30 -0.15 -15.38
CA VAL A 281 -2.11 -0.40 -16.22
C VAL A 281 -1.73 0.80 -17.09
N THR A 282 -2.69 1.65 -17.48
CA THR A 282 -2.39 2.89 -18.21
C THR A 282 -1.70 3.89 -17.30
N PHE A 283 -2.22 4.11 -16.09
CA PHE A 283 -1.60 5.05 -15.14
C PHE A 283 -0.28 4.55 -14.57
N ASP A 284 -0.08 3.25 -14.42
CA ASP A 284 1.22 2.67 -14.06
C ASP A 284 2.29 2.96 -15.13
N LEU A 285 1.94 2.79 -16.41
CA LEU A 285 2.84 3.14 -17.52
C LEU A 285 3.09 4.65 -17.59
N LEU A 286 2.10 5.48 -17.29
CA LEU A 286 2.28 6.93 -17.20
C LEU A 286 3.16 7.32 -16.02
N LYS A 287 3.00 6.70 -14.86
CA LYS A 287 3.87 6.89 -13.69
C LYS A 287 5.32 6.58 -14.07
N ASP A 288 5.59 5.44 -14.68
CA ASP A 288 6.94 5.05 -15.12
C ASP A 288 7.52 6.02 -16.17
N TYR A 289 6.69 6.54 -17.07
CA TYR A 289 7.11 7.55 -18.04
C TYR A 289 7.43 8.89 -17.37
N LEU A 290 6.56 9.36 -16.47
CA LEU A 290 6.72 10.62 -15.75
C LEU A 290 7.93 10.56 -14.82
N ASP A 291 8.16 9.44 -14.14
CA ASP A 291 9.34 9.19 -13.31
C ASP A 291 10.63 9.34 -14.13
N TRP A 292 10.70 8.66 -15.28
CA TRP A 292 11.82 8.80 -16.22
C TRP A 292 12.00 10.24 -16.73
N ALA A 293 10.91 10.90 -17.10
CA ALA A 293 10.94 12.26 -17.63
C ALA A 293 11.42 13.25 -16.56
N LEU A 294 10.93 13.10 -15.34
CA LEU A 294 11.28 13.91 -14.18
C LEU A 294 12.75 13.76 -13.81
N TYR A 295 13.25 12.52 -13.77
CA TYR A 295 14.66 12.23 -13.58
C TYR A 295 15.53 12.90 -14.65
N ARG A 296 15.12 12.83 -15.93
CA ARG A 296 15.88 13.50 -17.00
C ARG A 296 15.92 15.01 -16.85
N GLN A 297 14.81 15.64 -16.49
CA GLN A 297 14.72 17.08 -16.40
C GLN A 297 15.40 17.59 -15.13
N LEU A 298 14.91 17.20 -13.95
CA LEU A 298 15.38 17.76 -12.69
C LEU A 298 16.78 17.24 -12.30
N ARG A 299 17.08 15.96 -12.52
CA ARG A 299 18.40 15.40 -12.12
C ARG A 299 19.47 15.59 -13.19
N LEU A 300 19.21 15.21 -14.45
CA LEU A 300 20.28 15.18 -15.47
C LEU A 300 20.49 16.51 -16.21
N ALA A 301 19.41 17.19 -16.60
CA ALA A 301 19.52 18.42 -17.38
C ALA A 301 19.79 19.65 -16.51
N HIS A 302 19.13 19.74 -15.35
CA HIS A 302 19.20 20.93 -14.49
C HIS A 302 19.95 20.71 -13.17
N SER A 303 20.21 19.47 -12.75
CA SER A 303 20.89 19.13 -11.48
C SER A 303 20.23 19.68 -10.20
N LEU A 304 18.92 19.96 -10.24
CA LEU A 304 18.15 20.58 -9.15
C LEU A 304 17.77 19.58 -8.05
N SER A 305 17.62 18.30 -8.38
CA SER A 305 17.26 17.25 -7.44
C SER A 305 18.21 16.07 -7.56
N TYR A 306 18.48 15.38 -6.44
CA TYR A 306 19.26 14.14 -6.44
C TYR A 306 18.46 12.92 -6.93
N GLY A 307 17.21 12.82 -6.52
CA GLY A 307 16.35 11.67 -6.80
C GLY A 307 14.89 12.09 -6.84
N PRO A 308 14.47 12.83 -7.87
CA PRO A 308 13.07 13.15 -8.04
C PRO A 308 12.31 11.88 -8.46
N TRP A 309 11.02 11.78 -8.13
CA TRP A 309 10.23 10.58 -8.40
C TRP A 309 8.78 10.91 -8.76
N ALA A 310 8.14 9.99 -9.49
CA ALA A 310 6.69 9.99 -9.68
C ALA A 310 6.04 8.87 -8.86
N GLU A 311 4.94 9.18 -8.20
CA GLU A 311 4.25 8.26 -7.29
C GLU A 311 2.75 8.28 -7.53
N ARG A 312 2.13 7.10 -7.40
CA ARG A 312 0.69 6.88 -7.53
C ARG A 312 0.17 6.36 -6.19
N GLU A 313 -0.83 7.03 -5.63
CA GLU A 313 -1.50 6.63 -4.38
C GLU A 313 -3.02 6.69 -4.56
N VAL A 314 -3.76 5.85 -3.84
CA VAL A 314 -5.23 5.84 -3.87
C VAL A 314 -5.77 6.14 -2.48
N PHE A 315 -6.72 7.07 -2.39
CA PHE A 315 -7.44 7.41 -1.15
C PHE A 315 -8.94 7.37 -1.40
N GLY A 316 -9.66 6.54 -0.65
CA GLY A 316 -11.06 6.25 -0.94
C GLY A 316 -11.20 5.75 -2.37
N GLY A 317 -12.12 6.32 -3.13
CA GLY A 317 -12.32 5.97 -4.54
C GLY A 317 -11.55 6.83 -5.54
N VAL A 318 -10.47 7.50 -5.13
CA VAL A 318 -9.73 8.45 -5.98
C VAL A 318 -8.23 8.16 -5.99
N GLY A 319 -7.68 7.95 -7.18
CA GLY A 319 -6.23 7.86 -7.41
C GLY A 319 -5.60 9.25 -7.54
N PHE A 320 -4.33 9.37 -7.16
CA PHE A 320 -3.52 10.57 -7.28
C PHE A 320 -2.18 10.22 -7.92
N MET A 321 -1.81 10.98 -8.94
CA MET A 321 -0.45 11.02 -9.47
C MET A 321 0.29 12.20 -8.82
N SER A 322 1.51 11.98 -8.34
CA SER A 322 2.36 13.03 -7.80
C SER A 322 3.73 13.04 -8.48
N LEU A 323 4.24 14.24 -8.75
CA LEU A 323 5.63 14.49 -9.17
C LEU A 323 6.36 15.19 -8.03
N ASN A 324 7.42 14.58 -7.55
CA ASN A 324 8.05 14.94 -6.29
C ASN A 324 9.56 15.16 -6.47
N ALA A 325 10.12 16.10 -5.72
CA ALA A 325 11.56 16.36 -5.72
C ALA A 325 12.03 16.92 -4.37
N ASP A 326 13.15 16.38 -3.88
CA ASP A 326 13.99 17.03 -2.88
C ASP A 326 14.95 17.99 -3.60
N LEU A 327 15.03 19.23 -3.12
CA LEU A 327 15.69 20.36 -3.78
C LEU A 327 16.53 21.16 -2.78
N ASP A 328 17.43 22.00 -3.27
CA ASP A 328 17.92 23.14 -2.51
C ASP A 328 16.83 24.23 -2.43
N ARG A 329 16.82 24.99 -1.33
CA ARG A 329 15.76 25.97 -1.04
C ARG A 329 15.64 27.04 -2.12
N ASP A 330 16.77 27.48 -2.65
CA ASP A 330 16.82 28.56 -3.63
C ASP A 330 16.44 28.08 -5.04
N ASP A 331 16.47 26.77 -5.27
CA ASP A 331 16.17 26.12 -6.55
C ASP A 331 14.68 25.83 -6.76
N VAL A 332 13.84 26.03 -5.74
CA VAL A 332 12.39 25.72 -5.81
C VAL A 332 11.70 26.42 -6.99
N ALA A 333 11.99 27.70 -7.21
CA ALA A 333 11.38 28.46 -8.30
C ALA A 333 11.83 27.96 -9.68
N GLU A 334 13.10 27.55 -9.81
CA GLU A 334 13.61 26.95 -11.05
C GLU A 334 12.99 25.58 -11.29
N ALA A 335 12.89 24.74 -10.25
CA ALA A 335 12.27 23.42 -10.34
C ALA A 335 10.81 23.51 -10.76
N GLN A 336 10.03 24.46 -10.21
CA GLN A 336 8.65 24.71 -10.63
C GLN A 336 8.58 25.06 -12.13
N LYS A 337 9.47 25.95 -12.59
CA LYS A 337 9.54 26.32 -14.01
C LYS A 337 9.87 25.11 -14.89
N VAL A 338 10.79 24.25 -14.47
CA VAL A 338 11.13 23.01 -15.20
C VAL A 338 9.94 22.05 -15.25
N LEU A 339 9.16 21.92 -14.17
CA LEU A 339 7.93 21.12 -14.16
C LEU A 339 6.86 21.70 -15.09
N ASP A 340 6.69 23.02 -15.11
CA ASP A 340 5.75 23.70 -16.01
C ASP A 340 6.15 23.52 -17.48
N GLU A 341 7.44 23.61 -17.79
CA GLU A 341 7.99 23.35 -19.13
C GLU A 341 7.79 21.89 -19.55
N LEU A 342 8.04 20.94 -18.63
CA LEU A 342 7.77 19.52 -18.86
C LEU A 342 6.27 19.28 -19.15
N LYS A 343 5.38 19.83 -18.30
CA LYS A 343 3.93 19.75 -18.48
C LYS A 343 3.50 20.33 -19.83
N ALA A 344 3.98 21.52 -20.18
CA ALA A 344 3.65 22.18 -21.44
C ALA A 344 4.15 21.37 -22.65
N GLY A 345 5.37 20.82 -22.58
CA GLY A 345 5.93 19.94 -23.61
C GLY A 345 5.10 18.67 -23.79
N LEU A 346 4.72 17.99 -22.71
CA LEU A 346 3.87 16.80 -22.77
C LEU A 346 2.48 17.10 -23.32
N LEU A 347 1.85 18.20 -22.91
CA LEU A 347 0.54 18.60 -23.45
C LEU A 347 0.59 18.92 -24.94
N LYS A 348 1.68 19.55 -25.41
CA LYS A 348 1.86 19.94 -26.82
C LYS A 348 2.25 18.75 -27.69
N ASP A 349 3.34 18.09 -27.37
CA ASP A 349 4.01 17.12 -28.24
C ASP A 349 3.58 15.68 -27.94
N GLY A 350 2.99 15.43 -26.75
CA GLY A 350 2.62 14.10 -26.29
C GLY A 350 3.81 13.30 -25.74
N LEU A 351 3.53 12.04 -25.39
CA LEU A 351 4.53 11.05 -25.00
C LEU A 351 5.41 10.69 -26.21
N ASN A 352 6.72 10.64 -25.99
CA ASN A 352 7.67 10.15 -26.98
C ASN A 352 7.43 8.65 -27.23
N ALA A 353 7.14 8.29 -28.48
CA ALA A 353 6.73 6.93 -28.86
C ALA A 353 7.80 5.87 -28.56
N GLU A 354 9.07 6.15 -28.84
CA GLU A 354 10.17 5.20 -28.60
C GLU A 354 10.34 4.94 -27.10
N THR A 355 10.31 6.00 -26.30
CA THR A 355 10.44 5.91 -24.84
C THR A 355 9.26 5.17 -24.23
N PHE A 356 8.03 5.52 -24.63
CA PHE A 356 6.82 4.83 -24.17
C PHE A 356 6.88 3.33 -24.49
N ASN A 357 7.22 2.98 -25.73
CA ASN A 357 7.34 1.57 -26.12
C ASN A 357 8.43 0.85 -25.33
N ARG A 358 9.59 1.49 -25.10
CA ARG A 358 10.67 0.91 -24.29
C ARG A 358 10.22 0.64 -22.86
N LEU A 359 9.55 1.59 -22.21
CA LEU A 359 9.05 1.42 -20.83
C LEU A 359 7.96 0.36 -20.75
N LYS A 360 7.03 0.35 -21.71
CA LYS A 360 6.02 -0.71 -21.84
C LYS A 360 6.65 -2.10 -21.99
N GLN A 361 7.67 -2.24 -22.83
CA GLN A 361 8.39 -3.52 -22.98
C GLN A 361 9.13 -3.91 -21.70
N ALA A 362 9.72 -2.95 -20.98
CA ALA A 362 10.35 -3.21 -19.69
C ALA A 362 9.33 -3.69 -18.64
N ALA A 363 8.15 -3.06 -18.57
CA ALA A 363 7.06 -3.46 -17.69
C ALA A 363 6.56 -4.89 -18.02
N ILE A 364 6.38 -5.20 -19.31
CA ILE A 364 6.01 -6.56 -19.77
C ILE A 364 7.10 -7.57 -19.40
N ALA A 365 8.38 -7.26 -19.64
CA ALA A 365 9.49 -8.17 -19.34
C ALA A 365 9.61 -8.45 -17.84
N ARG A 366 9.34 -7.45 -16.99
CA ARG A 366 9.33 -7.60 -15.53
C ARG A 366 8.33 -8.64 -15.04
N GLN A 367 7.19 -8.78 -15.74
CA GLN A 367 6.18 -9.77 -15.38
C GLN A 367 6.68 -11.22 -15.43
N ALA A 368 7.73 -11.51 -16.20
CA ALA A 368 8.29 -12.86 -16.31
C ALA A 368 8.88 -13.40 -15.00
N TRP A 369 9.28 -12.50 -14.09
CA TRP A 369 9.91 -12.85 -12.81
C TRP A 369 9.28 -12.12 -11.62
N ALA A 370 8.20 -11.37 -11.82
CA ALA A 370 7.49 -10.66 -10.76
C ALA A 370 6.87 -11.59 -9.69
N VAL A 371 6.55 -12.83 -10.06
CA VAL A 371 5.90 -13.81 -9.18
C VAL A 371 6.70 -15.11 -9.24
N GLN A 372 7.48 -15.38 -8.20
CA GLN A 372 8.33 -16.57 -8.08
C GLN A 372 8.16 -17.23 -6.72
N GLY A 373 7.97 -18.55 -6.72
CA GLY A 373 7.72 -19.31 -5.49
C GLY A 373 6.26 -19.37 -5.10
N ASN A 374 5.95 -20.20 -4.10
CA ASN A 374 4.57 -20.43 -3.66
C ASN A 374 4.00 -19.19 -2.94
N SER A 375 4.80 -18.54 -2.08
CA SER A 375 4.36 -17.36 -1.30
C SER A 375 4.03 -16.18 -2.20
N ALA A 376 4.94 -15.80 -3.12
CA ALA A 376 4.68 -14.71 -4.07
C ALA A 376 3.46 -14.99 -4.96
N LEU A 377 3.19 -16.27 -5.28
CA LEU A 377 2.01 -16.63 -6.06
C LEU A 377 0.72 -16.56 -5.23
N ALA A 378 0.77 -16.90 -3.94
CA ALA A 378 -0.34 -16.69 -3.02
C ALA A 378 -0.63 -15.19 -2.82
N ASP A 379 0.42 -14.38 -2.67
CA ASP A 379 0.32 -12.91 -2.56
C ASP A 379 -0.22 -12.29 -3.85
N TYR A 380 0.19 -12.79 -5.01
CA TYR A 380 -0.38 -12.38 -6.29
C TYR A 380 -1.89 -12.63 -6.32
N TYR A 381 -2.34 -13.84 -5.95
CA TYR A 381 -3.77 -14.16 -5.93
C TYR A 381 -4.55 -13.31 -4.94
N TRP A 382 -3.97 -13.03 -3.76
CA TRP A 382 -4.56 -12.12 -2.78
C TRP A 382 -4.72 -10.71 -3.38
N SER A 383 -3.64 -10.14 -3.93
CA SER A 383 -3.66 -8.79 -4.50
C SER A 383 -4.59 -8.63 -5.70
N ALA A 384 -4.82 -9.71 -6.45
CA ALA A 384 -5.63 -9.73 -7.67
C ALA A 384 -7.01 -10.35 -7.48
N LEU A 385 -7.49 -10.52 -6.23
CA LEU A 385 -8.78 -11.16 -5.95
C LEU A 385 -9.96 -10.49 -6.69
N GLY A 386 -9.90 -9.16 -6.85
CA GLY A 386 -10.92 -8.40 -7.60
C GLY A 386 -11.03 -8.79 -9.08
N ASP A 387 -9.95 -9.33 -9.67
CA ASP A 387 -9.88 -9.73 -11.08
C ASP A 387 -10.17 -11.23 -11.29
N TYR A 388 -10.50 -11.95 -10.22
CA TYR A 388 -10.76 -13.38 -10.31
C TYR A 388 -12.12 -13.67 -10.95
N GLU A 389 -12.10 -14.36 -12.09
CA GLU A 389 -13.31 -14.79 -12.78
C GLU A 389 -13.18 -16.26 -13.25
N ASN A 390 -14.10 -17.11 -12.82
CA ASN A 390 -14.28 -18.47 -13.33
C ASN A 390 -12.99 -19.32 -13.40
N GLY A 391 -12.19 -19.35 -12.32
CA GLY A 391 -10.96 -20.14 -12.25
C GLY A 391 -9.75 -19.47 -12.90
N ARG A 392 -9.86 -18.19 -13.26
CA ARG A 392 -8.78 -17.48 -13.96
C ARG A 392 -8.65 -16.04 -13.45
N PHE A 393 -7.40 -15.59 -13.34
CA PHE A 393 -7.06 -14.19 -13.12
C PHE A 393 -6.77 -13.49 -14.45
N ALA A 394 -6.97 -12.18 -14.46
CA ALA A 394 -6.54 -11.34 -15.56
C ALA A 394 -5.02 -11.45 -15.79
N SER A 395 -4.58 -11.12 -17.00
CA SER A 395 -3.17 -11.25 -17.39
C SER A 395 -2.57 -9.86 -17.56
N PRO A 396 -1.71 -9.42 -16.60
CA PRO A 396 -1.10 -8.09 -16.67
C PRO A 396 -0.30 -7.90 -17.96
N VAL A 397 0.31 -8.96 -18.51
CA VAL A 397 1.01 -8.90 -19.79
C VAL A 397 0.06 -8.55 -20.94
N LYS A 398 -1.13 -9.16 -20.99
CA LYS A 398 -2.11 -8.87 -22.04
C LYS A 398 -2.68 -7.45 -21.91
N GLU A 399 -2.95 -7.02 -20.69
CA GLU A 399 -3.43 -5.66 -20.41
C GLU A 399 -2.37 -4.63 -20.81
N LEU A 400 -1.12 -4.78 -20.34
CA LEU A 400 -0.02 -3.91 -20.76
C LEU A 400 0.15 -3.90 -22.27
N GLN A 401 0.04 -5.05 -22.94
CA GLN A 401 0.10 -5.16 -24.40
C GLN A 401 -1.04 -4.42 -25.11
N ALA A 402 -2.23 -4.37 -24.51
CA ALA A 402 -3.39 -3.69 -25.06
C ALA A 402 -3.32 -2.16 -24.94
N VAL A 403 -2.58 -1.61 -23.96
CA VAL A 403 -2.44 -0.15 -23.81
C VAL A 403 -1.74 0.47 -25.03
N THR A 404 -2.43 1.38 -25.73
CA THR A 404 -1.87 2.07 -26.89
C THR A 404 -1.22 3.40 -26.53
N LEU A 405 -0.27 3.88 -27.33
CA LEU A 405 0.31 5.22 -27.18
C LEU A 405 -0.76 6.33 -27.26
N ALA A 406 -1.80 6.13 -28.07
CA ALA A 406 -2.90 7.09 -28.21
C ALA A 406 -3.72 7.17 -26.92
N GLN A 407 -4.05 6.02 -26.32
CA GLN A 407 -4.74 5.93 -25.03
C GLN A 407 -3.92 6.57 -23.91
N ALA A 408 -2.62 6.22 -23.81
CA ALA A 408 -1.73 6.80 -22.81
C ALA A 408 -1.60 8.33 -22.99
N ASN A 409 -1.51 8.83 -24.22
CA ASN A 409 -1.50 10.27 -24.49
C ASN A 409 -2.81 10.96 -24.09
N LYS A 410 -3.96 10.33 -24.35
CA LYS A 410 -5.27 10.86 -23.92
C LYS A 410 -5.33 10.97 -22.40
N ALA A 411 -5.03 9.88 -21.69
CA ALA A 411 -5.03 9.83 -20.24
C ALA A 411 -4.04 10.84 -19.62
N MET A 412 -2.82 10.95 -20.17
CA MET A 412 -1.84 11.94 -19.74
C MET A 412 -2.34 13.37 -19.95
N ARG A 413 -2.99 13.68 -21.07
CA ARG A 413 -3.56 15.02 -21.30
C ARG A 413 -4.68 15.33 -20.32
N GLU A 414 -5.59 14.40 -20.09
CA GLU A 414 -6.69 14.55 -19.12
C GLU A 414 -6.16 14.72 -17.70
N LEU A 415 -5.08 14.03 -17.33
CA LEU A 415 -4.38 14.22 -16.07
C LEU A 415 -3.76 15.63 -16.01
N LEU A 416 -2.86 15.98 -16.92
CA LEU A 416 -2.09 17.23 -16.84
C LEU A 416 -2.92 18.50 -17.11
N LEU A 417 -4.09 18.42 -17.74
CA LEU A 417 -4.98 19.58 -17.93
C LEU A 417 -5.62 20.05 -16.62
N GLN A 418 -5.66 19.19 -15.61
CA GLN A 418 -6.10 19.59 -14.30
C GLN A 418 -5.10 20.59 -13.68
N PRO A 419 -5.59 21.56 -12.90
CA PRO A 419 -4.70 22.54 -12.26
C PRO A 419 -3.70 21.87 -11.31
N GLY A 420 -4.10 20.75 -10.68
CA GLY A 420 -3.31 20.06 -9.67
C GLY A 420 -3.16 20.87 -8.38
N TYR A 421 -2.37 20.32 -7.47
CA TYR A 421 -2.08 20.89 -6.15
C TYR A 421 -0.58 20.91 -5.96
N VAL A 422 -0.04 22.05 -5.56
CA VAL A 422 1.38 22.25 -5.31
C VAL A 422 1.61 22.38 -3.81
N ARG A 423 2.48 21.55 -3.26
CA ARG A 423 2.98 21.70 -1.88
C ARG A 423 4.49 21.93 -1.91
N ILE A 424 4.92 22.99 -1.24
CA ILE A 424 6.32 23.33 -1.03
C ILE A 424 6.61 23.27 0.46
N GLU A 425 7.62 22.50 0.84
CA GLU A 425 8.12 22.44 2.21
C GLU A 425 9.50 23.05 2.27
N LYS A 426 9.71 24.05 3.12
CA LYS A 426 11.04 24.66 3.32
C LYS A 426 11.23 25.19 4.73
N PRO A 427 12.46 25.27 5.26
CA PRO A 427 12.73 25.91 6.54
C PRO A 427 12.34 27.39 6.55
N LEU A 428 12.05 27.92 7.75
CA LEU A 428 11.69 29.33 7.92
C LEU A 428 12.79 30.26 7.40
N VAL A 429 14.04 29.92 7.72
CA VAL A 429 15.22 30.74 7.45
C VAL A 429 16.32 29.89 6.82
N SER A 430 17.12 30.46 5.90
CA SER A 430 18.29 29.78 5.33
C SER A 430 19.49 30.00 6.23
N TYR A 431 20.55 29.21 6.04
CA TYR A 431 21.82 29.47 6.69
C TYR A 431 22.33 30.89 6.40
N ASP A 432 22.22 31.37 5.17
CA ASP A 432 22.65 32.72 4.80
C ASP A 432 21.82 33.80 5.48
N GLN A 433 20.49 33.67 5.47
CA GLN A 433 19.61 34.63 6.16
C GLN A 433 19.88 34.66 7.67
N LEU A 434 20.13 33.50 8.28
CA LEU A 434 20.51 33.42 9.69
C LEU A 434 21.86 34.10 9.94
N MET A 435 22.86 33.85 9.10
CA MET A 435 24.19 34.47 9.23
C MET A 435 24.13 35.98 9.07
N TRP A 436 23.33 36.50 8.13
CA TRP A 436 23.09 37.93 7.99
C TRP A 436 22.35 38.54 9.19
N ALA A 437 21.37 37.82 9.75
CA ALA A 437 20.69 38.25 10.96
C ALA A 437 21.66 38.31 12.17
N ILE A 438 22.50 37.30 12.35
CA ILE A 438 23.54 37.27 13.39
C ILE A 438 24.54 38.41 13.18
N ALA A 439 25.03 38.61 11.96
CA ALA A 439 25.95 39.70 11.62
C ALA A 439 25.32 41.08 11.88
N GLY A 440 24.03 41.26 11.55
CA GLY A 440 23.27 42.47 11.83
C GLY A 440 23.15 42.76 13.32
N VAL A 441 22.82 41.75 14.14
CA VAL A 441 22.74 41.88 15.60
C VAL A 441 24.11 42.22 16.19
N LEU A 442 25.17 41.53 15.76
CA LEU A 442 26.54 41.84 16.19
C LEU A 442 26.96 43.26 15.79
N GLY A 443 26.61 43.71 14.58
CA GLY A 443 26.84 45.07 14.12
C GLY A 443 26.14 46.11 15.01
N LEU A 444 24.87 45.89 15.36
CA LEU A 444 24.12 46.77 16.27
C LEU A 444 24.71 46.78 17.69
N LEU A 445 25.21 45.64 18.19
CA LEU A 445 25.90 45.56 19.47
C LEU A 445 27.21 46.35 19.46
N VAL A 446 27.99 46.27 18.39
CA VAL A 446 29.22 47.06 18.24
C VAL A 446 28.91 48.56 18.16
N LEU A 447 27.89 48.95 17.40
CA LEU A 447 27.45 50.34 17.29
C LEU A 447 26.92 50.90 18.61
N SER A 448 26.13 50.12 19.36
CA SER A 448 25.62 50.53 20.68
C SER A 448 26.73 50.63 21.72
N LEU A 449 27.70 49.71 21.73
CA LEU A 449 28.90 49.80 22.57
C LEU A 449 29.76 51.03 22.22
N ALA A 450 29.94 51.32 20.93
CA ALA A 450 30.65 52.51 20.47
C ALA A 450 29.92 53.80 20.88
N ALA A 451 28.60 53.85 20.69
CA ALA A 451 27.76 54.99 21.10
C ALA A 451 27.79 55.20 22.62
N TRP A 452 27.69 54.12 23.41
CA TRP A 452 27.78 54.18 24.87
C TRP A 452 29.16 54.65 25.34
N ARG A 453 30.24 54.16 24.72
CA ARG A 453 31.61 54.59 25.03
C ARG A 453 31.85 56.05 24.64
N PHE A 454 31.26 56.51 23.54
CA PHE A 454 31.30 57.93 23.15
C PHE A 454 30.51 58.80 24.12
N HIS A 455 29.35 58.33 24.60
CA HIS A 455 28.54 59.04 25.58
C HIS A 455 29.21 59.14 26.96
N ARG A 456 29.94 58.10 27.39
CA ARG A 456 30.73 58.10 28.64
C ARG A 456 32.00 58.94 28.61
N ARG A 457 32.47 59.37 27.44
CA ARG A 457 33.67 60.20 27.26
C ARG A 457 33.37 61.70 27.16
N LYS A 458 32.10 62.07 27.06
CA LYS A 458 31.60 63.42 27.32
C LYS A 458 31.18 63.49 28.78
#